data_AF-A0A101X2C4-F1
#
_entry.id   AF-A0A101X2C4-F1
#
_cell.length_a   1.000
_cell.length_b   1.000
_cell.length_c   1.000
_cell.angle_alpha   90.00
_cell.angle_beta   90.00
_cell.angle_gamma   90.00
#
_symmetry.space_group_name_H-M   'P 1'
#
loop_
_entity.id
_entity.type
_entity.pdbx_description
1 polymer ?
#
loop_
_entity_poly.entity_id
_entity_poly.type
_entity_poly.pdbx_seq_one_letter_code
_entity_poly.pdbx_strand_id
1 'polypeptide(L)'
;MLKKLDTRHGGVNFDVKTIGGVAVENITEEVKRLVVNRPLMPAELPPEGWETLEIVEQQPAVAEVEVQSSRGVFVVKVVAEAVMAARNLQYRNTYNEPIYWISWVYKTSWRAKK
;
A
#
# COMPACT_ATOMS: atom_id res chain seq x y z
N MET A 1 -43.09 -14.12 6.93
CA MET A 1 -42.13 -14.27 5.83
C MET A 1 -40.85 -13.54 6.22
N LEU A 2 -39.84 -14.24 6.75
CA LEU A 2 -38.57 -13.63 7.19
C LEU A 2 -37.69 -13.39 5.95
N LYS A 3 -37.35 -12.12 5.68
CA LYS A 3 -36.33 -11.77 4.69
C LYS A 3 -35.03 -12.46 5.11
N LYS A 4 -34.53 -13.40 4.30
CA LYS A 4 -33.15 -13.90 4.42
C LYS A 4 -32.24 -12.67 4.37
N LEU A 5 -31.52 -12.40 5.46
CA LEU A 5 -30.42 -11.43 5.42
C LEU A 5 -29.46 -11.90 4.33
N ASP A 6 -29.17 -11.00 3.41
CA ASP A 6 -28.19 -11.18 2.35
C ASP A 6 -26.80 -11.37 2.98
N THR A 7 -26.41 -12.63 3.21
CA THR A 7 -25.11 -12.98 3.77
C THR A 7 -24.05 -12.90 2.66
N ARG A 8 -23.73 -11.67 2.21
CA ARG A 8 -22.71 -11.37 1.18
C ARG A 8 -21.30 -11.96 1.43
N HIS A 9 -21.08 -12.60 2.58
CA HIS A 9 -19.78 -13.05 3.08
C HIS A 9 -19.77 -14.47 3.66
N GLY A 10 -20.79 -15.30 3.39
CA GLY A 10 -20.88 -16.67 3.95
C GLY A 10 -20.95 -16.73 5.49
N GLY A 11 -21.22 -15.59 6.14
CA GLY A 11 -21.26 -15.47 7.61
C GLY A 11 -19.89 -15.60 8.30
N VAL A 12 -18.79 -15.36 7.58
CA VAL A 12 -17.40 -15.35 8.09
C VAL A 12 -16.83 -13.94 7.97
N ASN A 13 -16.05 -13.53 8.97
CA ASN A 13 -15.25 -12.29 8.94
C ASN A 13 -13.77 -12.66 9.02
N PHE A 14 -12.94 -11.96 8.26
CA PHE A 14 -11.49 -12.08 8.32
C PHE A 14 -10.90 -10.77 8.85
N ASP A 15 -10.05 -10.86 9.87
CA ASP A 15 -9.16 -9.76 10.23
C ASP A 15 -8.01 -9.76 9.23
N VAL A 16 -7.87 -8.66 8.48
CA VAL A 16 -6.88 -8.54 7.40
C VAL A 16 -5.93 -7.40 7.73
N LYS A 17 -4.68 -7.77 8.00
CA LYS A 17 -3.60 -6.82 8.26
C LYS A 17 -2.70 -6.72 7.03
N THR A 18 -2.76 -5.59 6.36
CA THR A 18 -1.98 -5.33 5.14
C THR A 18 -0.67 -4.63 5.49
N ILE A 19 0.40 -5.01 4.80
CA ILE A 19 1.70 -4.35 4.84
C ILE A 19 2.01 -3.91 3.41
N GLY A 20 2.34 -2.63 3.24
CA GLY A 20 2.75 -2.04 1.98
C GLY A 20 4.15 -1.43 2.08
N GLY A 21 4.89 -1.47 0.99
CA GLY A 21 6.17 -0.77 0.82
C GLY A 21 6.15 0.02 -0.48
N VAL A 22 7.03 1.00 -0.59
CA VAL A 22 7.28 1.74 -1.82
C VAL A 22 8.72 1.52 -2.26
N ALA A 23 8.91 1.29 -3.55
CA ALA A 23 10.21 1.23 -4.18
C ALA A 23 10.15 2.05 -5.46
N VAL A 24 11.27 2.69 -5.79
CA VAL A 24 11.42 3.46 -7.01
C VAL A 24 11.82 2.50 -8.12
N GLU A 25 11.03 2.44 -9.19
CA GLU A 25 11.39 1.67 -10.39
C GLU A 25 12.36 2.44 -11.29
N ASN A 26 12.10 3.73 -11.50
CA ASN A 26 12.94 4.61 -12.30
C ASN A 26 12.96 6.02 -11.71
N ILE A 27 14.14 6.62 -11.67
CA ILE A 27 14.36 8.00 -11.25
C ILE A 27 15.51 8.61 -12.04
N THR A 28 15.35 9.87 -12.44
CA THR A 28 16.37 10.58 -13.21
C THR A 28 17.59 10.91 -12.35
N GLU A 29 18.76 11.00 -13.00
CA GLU A 29 20.00 11.40 -12.33
C GLU A 29 19.93 12.81 -11.75
N GLU A 30 19.16 13.70 -12.38
CA GLU A 30 18.91 15.05 -11.86
C GLU A 30 18.24 15.01 -10.48
N VAL A 31 17.23 14.16 -10.31
CA VAL A 31 16.54 14.02 -9.02
C VAL A 31 17.43 13.33 -7.98
N LYS A 32 18.23 12.32 -8.37
CA LYS A 32 19.21 11.71 -7.45
C LYS A 32 20.24 12.73 -6.94
N ARG A 33 20.70 13.65 -7.79
CA ARG A 33 21.67 14.69 -7.41
C ARG A 33 21.13 15.64 -6.34
N LEU A 34 19.81 15.81 -6.21
CA LEU A 34 19.21 16.65 -5.17
C LEU A 34 19.50 16.13 -3.76
N VAL A 35 19.74 14.82 -3.62
CA VAL A 35 19.90 14.16 -2.32
C VAL A 35 21.26 13.51 -2.08
N VAL A 36 22.20 13.59 -3.05
CA VAL A 36 23.49 12.88 -2.99
C VAL A 36 24.32 13.18 -1.73
N ASN A 37 24.26 14.42 -1.23
CA ASN A 37 24.98 14.87 -0.04
C ASN A 37 24.09 14.96 1.20
N ARG A 38 22.87 14.41 1.15
CA ARG A 38 21.92 14.42 2.27
C ARG A 38 22.20 13.26 3.22
N PRO A 39 21.85 13.41 4.51
CA PRO A 39 21.93 12.31 5.46
C PRO A 39 21.00 11.16 5.05
N LEU A 40 21.34 9.95 5.50
CA LEU A 40 20.40 8.83 5.46
C LEU A 40 19.16 9.16 6.29
N MET A 41 18.00 8.67 5.86
CA MET A 41 16.76 8.82 6.62
C MET A 41 16.93 8.23 8.04
N PRO A 42 16.50 8.94 9.09
CA PRO A 42 16.46 8.40 10.44
C PRO A 42 15.47 7.22 10.52
N ALA A 43 15.51 6.47 11.63
CA ALA A 43 14.61 5.34 11.85
C ALA A 43 13.13 5.78 11.97
N GLU A 44 12.91 6.96 12.55
CA GLU A 44 11.59 7.59 12.61
C GLU A 44 11.36 8.46 11.36
N LEU A 45 10.10 8.57 10.93
CA LEU A 45 9.76 9.43 9.80
C LEU A 45 10.04 10.91 10.14
N PRO A 46 10.76 11.64 9.28
CA PRO A 46 10.92 13.08 9.46
C PRO A 46 9.56 13.79 9.57
N PRO A 47 9.36 14.72 10.52
CA PRO A 47 8.10 15.44 10.66
C PRO A 47 7.89 16.49 9.55
N GLU A 48 8.97 16.96 8.91
CA GLU A 48 8.97 18.05 7.95
C GLU A 48 9.75 17.71 6.67
N GLY A 49 9.67 18.60 5.67
CA GLY A 49 10.39 18.47 4.40
C GLY A 49 9.68 17.61 3.35
N TRP A 50 8.40 17.30 3.55
CA TRP A 50 7.57 16.55 2.62
C TRP A 50 6.98 17.47 1.55
N GLU A 51 7.18 17.09 0.29
CA GLU A 51 6.59 17.71 -0.88
C GLU A 51 5.53 16.76 -1.46
N THR A 52 4.28 17.21 -1.57
CA THR A 52 3.22 16.43 -2.21
C THR A 52 3.53 16.23 -3.69
N LEU A 53 3.33 15.00 -4.16
CA LEU A 53 3.45 14.63 -5.57
C LEU A 53 2.06 14.36 -6.14
N GLU A 54 1.88 14.77 -7.38
CA GLU A 54 0.70 14.40 -8.17
C GLU A 54 0.83 12.95 -8.65
N ILE A 55 -0.23 12.17 -8.45
CA ILE A 55 -0.35 10.82 -9.01
C ILE A 55 -0.97 10.97 -10.39
N VAL A 56 -0.13 10.93 -11.42
CA VAL A 56 -0.57 11.06 -12.83
C VAL A 56 -1.27 9.79 -13.31
N GLU A 57 -0.76 8.62 -12.91
CA GLU A 57 -1.31 7.32 -13.23
C GLU A 57 -1.11 6.33 -12.07
N GLN A 58 -1.96 5.32 -11.98
CA GLN A 58 -1.75 4.20 -11.06
C GLN A 58 -2.33 2.90 -11.60
N GLN A 59 -1.67 1.80 -11.26
CA GLN A 59 -2.25 0.46 -11.31
C GLN A 59 -2.39 -0.05 -9.87
N PRO A 60 -3.62 -0.36 -9.40
CA PRO A 60 -3.82 -0.86 -8.05
C PRO A 60 -3.07 -2.18 -7.81
N ALA A 61 -2.41 -2.30 -6.66
CA ALA A 61 -1.78 -3.56 -6.27
C ALA A 61 -2.85 -4.51 -5.74
N VAL A 62 -2.87 -5.74 -6.25
CA VAL A 62 -3.88 -6.76 -5.90
C VAL A 62 -3.20 -7.98 -5.31
N ALA A 63 -3.64 -8.40 -4.12
CA ALA A 63 -3.25 -9.65 -3.50
C ALA A 63 -4.48 -10.52 -3.27
N GLU A 64 -4.40 -11.79 -3.68
CA GLU A 64 -5.41 -12.81 -3.37
C GLU A 64 -4.75 -13.95 -2.58
N VAL A 65 -5.38 -14.34 -1.48
CA VAL A 65 -4.89 -15.39 -0.59
C VAL A 65 -6.02 -16.36 -0.28
N GLU A 66 -5.72 -17.64 -0.35
CA GLU A 66 -6.64 -18.69 0.08
C GLU A 66 -6.52 -18.92 1.58
N VAL A 67 -7.67 -18.90 2.26
CA VAL A 67 -7.75 -19.12 3.70
C VAL A 67 -8.65 -20.32 3.96
N GLN A 68 -8.10 -21.32 4.66
CA GLN A 68 -8.88 -22.45 5.16
C GLN A 68 -9.56 -22.08 6.46
N SER A 69 -10.84 -22.40 6.60
CA SER A 69 -11.63 -22.19 7.80
C SER A 69 -12.52 -23.39 8.10
N SER A 70 -13.07 -23.45 9.31
CA SER A 70 -14.08 -24.45 9.68
C SER A 70 -15.38 -24.37 8.84
N ARG A 71 -15.58 -23.29 8.06
CA ARG A 71 -16.73 -23.09 7.17
C ARG A 71 -16.38 -23.25 5.68
N GLY A 72 -15.21 -23.82 5.38
CA GLY A 72 -14.73 -24.04 4.02
C GLY A 72 -13.58 -23.12 3.65
N VAL A 73 -13.21 -23.16 2.36
CA VAL A 73 -12.10 -22.38 1.81
C VAL A 73 -12.62 -21.07 1.24
N PHE A 74 -11.94 -19.97 1.54
CA PHE A 74 -12.27 -18.64 1.03
C PHE A 74 -11.08 -18.06 0.28
N VAL A 75 -11.37 -17.26 -0.74
CA VAL A 75 -10.38 -16.39 -1.39
C VAL A 75 -10.59 -14.99 -0.81
N VAL A 76 -9.61 -14.51 -0.05
CA VAL A 76 -9.54 -13.15 0.46
C VAL A 76 -8.75 -12.30 -0.54
N LYS A 77 -9.33 -11.18 -0.96
CA LYS A 77 -8.75 -10.24 -1.91
C LYS A 77 -8.54 -8.89 -1.24
N VAL A 78 -7.35 -8.34 -1.41
CA VAL A 78 -7.02 -6.96 -1.04
C VAL A 78 -6.62 -6.21 -2.30
N VAL A 79 -7.26 -5.06 -2.53
CA VAL A 79 -6.87 -4.09 -3.56
C VAL A 79 -6.33 -2.86 -2.85
N ALA A 80 -5.06 -2.53 -3.08
CA ALA A 80 -4.40 -1.35 -2.54
C ALA A 80 -4.34 -0.26 -3.62
N GLU A 81 -4.89 0.91 -3.30
CA GLU A 81 -4.87 2.09 -4.15
C GLU A 81 -4.08 3.21 -3.47
N ALA A 82 -3.20 3.87 -4.22
CA ALA A 82 -2.50 5.05 -3.74
C ALA A 82 -3.46 6.25 -3.79
N VAL A 83 -3.61 6.94 -2.66
CA VAL A 83 -4.47 8.13 -2.55
C VAL A 83 -3.67 9.42 -2.37
N MET A 84 -2.44 9.32 -1.88
CA MET A 84 -1.50 10.43 -1.77
C MET A 84 -0.08 9.93 -1.95
N ALA A 85 0.75 10.74 -2.59
CA ALA A 85 2.18 10.53 -2.69
C ALA A 85 2.91 11.78 -2.20
N ALA A 86 4.00 11.59 -1.48
CA ALA A 86 4.90 12.66 -1.09
C ALA A 86 6.35 12.20 -1.21
N ARG A 87 7.26 13.16 -1.41
CA ARG A 87 8.71 12.92 -1.35
C ARG A 87 9.38 13.83 -0.33
N ASN A 88 10.53 13.41 0.17
CA ASN A 88 11.40 14.22 1.02
C ASN A 88 12.80 14.30 0.40
N LEU A 89 13.26 15.53 0.14
CA LEU A 89 14.57 15.83 -0.46
C LEU A 89 15.64 16.20 0.58
N GLN A 90 15.30 16.26 1.87
CA GLN A 90 16.26 16.56 2.94
C GLN A 90 17.04 15.32 3.38
N TYR A 91 16.57 14.12 3.01
CA TYR A 91 17.16 12.84 3.33
C TYR A 91 17.29 11.97 2.07
N ARG A 92 18.18 10.98 2.13
CA ARG A 92 18.30 9.92 1.12
C ARG A 92 18.05 8.54 1.71
N ASN A 93 17.61 7.61 0.87
CA ASN A 93 17.57 6.19 1.21
C ASN A 93 18.97 5.54 1.01
N THR A 94 19.07 4.24 1.28
CA THR A 94 20.31 3.45 1.09
C THR A 94 20.75 3.33 -0.37
N TYR A 95 19.89 3.68 -1.33
CA TYR A 95 20.15 3.70 -2.77
C TYR A 95 20.53 5.09 -3.30
N ASN A 96 20.70 6.08 -2.42
CA ASN A 96 20.97 7.50 -2.77
C ASN A 96 19.82 8.17 -3.54
N GLU A 97 18.59 7.77 -3.25
CA GLU A 97 17.37 8.35 -3.82
C GLU A 97 16.60 9.13 -2.76
N PRO A 98 15.72 10.08 -3.16
CA PRO A 98 14.79 10.70 -2.24
C PRO A 98 13.95 9.69 -1.48
N ILE A 99 13.45 10.11 -0.33
CA ILE A 99 12.46 9.31 0.39
C ILE A 99 11.10 9.54 -0.24
N TYR A 100 10.38 8.47 -0.53
CA TYR A 100 8.99 8.53 -0.98
C TYR A 100 8.09 7.94 0.10
N TRP A 101 6.92 8.54 0.26
CA TRP A 101 5.88 8.06 1.16
C TRP A 101 4.54 8.05 0.43
N ILE A 102 3.82 6.95 0.57
CA ILE A 102 2.53 6.74 -0.07
C ILE A 102 1.49 6.49 1.01
N SER A 103 0.37 7.19 0.92
CA SER A 103 -0.84 6.84 1.66
C SER A 103 -1.70 5.93 0.80
N TRP A 104 -2.17 4.84 1.38
CA TRP A 104 -2.93 3.81 0.69
C TRP A 104 -4.36 3.71 1.24
N VAL A 105 -5.29 3.29 0.39
CA VAL A 105 -6.57 2.72 0.83
C VAL A 105 -6.58 1.24 0.46
N TYR A 106 -6.92 0.40 1.43
CA TYR A 106 -7.01 -1.05 1.25
C TYR A 106 -8.48 -1.48 1.20
N LYS A 107 -8.91 -1.96 0.03
CA LYS A 107 -10.25 -2.49 -0.19
C LYS A 107 -10.20 -4.01 -0.05
N THR A 108 -10.73 -4.51 1.06
CA THR A 108 -10.77 -5.94 1.35
C THR A 108 -12.11 -6.53 0.98
N SER A 109 -12.09 -7.72 0.38
CA SER A 109 -13.27 -8.51 0.06
C SER A 109 -12.95 -9.99 0.14
N TRP A 110 -13.95 -10.84 0.26
CA TRP A 110 -13.74 -12.28 0.21
C TRP A 110 -14.94 -13.01 -0.39
N ARG A 111 -14.66 -14.19 -0.95
CA ARG A 111 -15.67 -15.09 -1.51
C ARG A 111 -15.35 -16.53 -1.13
N ALA A 112 -16.38 -17.35 -0.98
CA ALA A 112 -16.18 -18.79 -0.87
C ALA A 112 -15.53 -19.32 -2.16
N LYS A 113 -14.54 -20.21 -2.00
CA LYS A 113 -13.96 -20.97 -3.10
C LYS A 113 -14.93 -22.12 -3.40
N LYS A 114 -15.55 -22.09 -4.58
CA LYS A 114 -16.47 -23.14 -5.05
C LYS A 114 -15.72 -24.45 -5.24
#